data_AF-A0A6N9BBC2-F1
#
_entry.id   AF-A0A6N9BBC2-F1
#
_cell.length_a   1.000
_cell.length_b   1.000
_cell.length_c   1.000
_cell.angle_alpha   90.00
_cell.angle_beta   90.00
_cell.angle_gamma   90.00
#
_symmetry.space_group_name_H-M   'P 1'
#
loop_
_entity.id
_entity.type
_entity.pdbx_description
1 polymer ?
#
loop_
_entity_poly.entity_id
_entity_poly.type
_entity_poly.pdbx_seq_one_letter_code
_entity_poly.pdbx_strand_id
1 'polypeptide(L)'
;MNLRMLAAATVVAGMAAPAFAADLPKTVTLTAYGTTSSGYAQSIAIGAMLKQKHDVELRVIPGKNDVSRMIPVAKKRAHLCACGIAAAFTQEGVFMF
;
A
#
# COMPACT_ATOMS: atom_id res chain seq x y z
N MET A 1 18.45 -34.44 -17.31
CA MET A 1 18.01 -33.12 -16.81
C MET A 1 17.55 -33.31 -15.37
N ASN A 2 18.30 -32.81 -14.39
CA ASN A 2 18.10 -33.15 -12.97
C ASN A 2 16.88 -32.41 -12.40
N LEU A 3 16.08 -33.07 -11.55
CA LEU A 3 14.85 -32.53 -10.95
C LEU A 3 15.03 -31.16 -10.27
N ARG A 4 16.24 -30.90 -9.73
CA ARG A 4 16.65 -29.62 -9.14
C ARG A 4 16.75 -28.47 -10.16
N MET A 5 17.17 -28.75 -11.39
CA MET A 5 17.21 -27.75 -12.46
C MET A 5 15.80 -27.41 -12.97
N LEU A 6 14.89 -28.38 -12.96
CA LEU A 6 13.48 -28.15 -13.32
C LEU A 6 12.78 -27.25 -12.28
N ALA A 7 13.02 -27.49 -10.99
CA ALA A 7 12.48 -26.68 -9.89
C ALA A 7 13.01 -25.23 -9.91
N ALA A 8 14.30 -25.04 -10.21
CA ALA A 8 14.87 -23.69 -10.33
C ALA A 8 14.30 -22.92 -11.53
N ALA A 9 14.08 -23.59 -12.66
CA ALA A 9 13.48 -22.98 -13.85
C ALA A 9 12.02 -22.55 -13.62
N THR A 10 11.23 -23.30 -12.84
CA THR A 10 9.85 -22.92 -12.48
C THR A 10 9.77 -21.69 -11.59
N VAL A 11 10.74 -21.49 -10.67
CA VAL A 11 10.78 -20.30 -9.81
C VAL A 11 11.10 -19.04 -10.62
N VAL A 12 12.03 -19.13 -11.57
CA VAL A 12 12.40 -18.00 -12.44
C VAL A 12 11.28 -17.63 -13.42
N ALA A 13 10.57 -18.63 -13.97
CA ALA A 13 9.44 -18.39 -14.86
C ALA A 13 8.24 -17.71 -14.14
N GLY A 14 8.06 -17.95 -12.84
CA GLY A 14 7.01 -17.30 -12.04
C GLY A 14 7.25 -15.81 -11.76
N MET A 15 8.48 -15.31 -11.90
CA MET A 15 8.80 -13.89 -11.70
C MET A 15 8.57 -13.04 -12.96
N ALA A 16 8.38 -13.66 -14.12
CA ALA A 16 8.18 -12.99 -15.41
C ALA A 16 6.70 -12.83 -15.78
N ALA A 17 5.82 -12.61 -14.79
CA ALA A 17 4.44 -12.23 -15.09
C ALA A 17 4.45 -10.87 -15.80
N PRO A 18 3.86 -10.74 -17.01
CA PRO A 18 3.68 -9.43 -17.61
C PRO A 18 2.86 -8.59 -16.63
N ALA A 19 3.30 -7.36 -16.37
CA ALA A 19 2.51 -6.38 -15.66
C ALA A 19 1.27 -6.10 -16.51
N PHE A 20 0.19 -6.85 -16.30
CA PHE A 20 -1.10 -6.51 -16.87
C PHE A 20 -1.41 -5.08 -16.45
N ALA A 21 -1.70 -4.22 -17.41
CA ALA A 21 -2.30 -2.93 -17.16
C ALA A 21 -3.70 -3.18 -16.59
N ALA A 22 -3.75 -3.57 -15.31
CA ALA A 22 -5.00 -3.70 -14.59
C ALA A 22 -5.60 -2.30 -14.51
N ASP A 23 -6.89 -2.18 -14.82
CA ASP A 23 -7.61 -0.93 -14.62
C ASP A 23 -7.46 -0.49 -13.17
N LEU A 24 -6.81 0.66 -12.95
CA LEU A 24 -6.69 1.21 -11.60
C LEU A 24 -8.08 1.62 -11.09
N PRO A 25 -8.36 1.44 -9.80
CA PRO A 25 -9.60 1.93 -9.21
C PRO A 25 -9.70 3.45 -9.35
N LYS A 26 -10.89 3.96 -9.63
CA LYS A 26 -11.15 5.41 -9.76
C LYS A 26 -10.84 6.20 -8.48
N THR A 27 -10.87 5.55 -7.33
CA THR A 27 -10.55 6.17 -6.05
C THR A 27 -9.76 5.20 -5.17
N VAL A 28 -8.69 5.70 -4.57
CA VAL A 28 -7.92 5.03 -3.53
C VAL A 28 -8.01 5.86 -2.27
N THR A 29 -8.09 5.21 -1.12
CA THR A 29 -8.11 5.89 0.19
C THR A 29 -6.93 5.38 0.99
N LEU A 30 -6.10 6.30 1.44
CA LEU A 30 -4.84 6.05 2.13
C LEU A 30 -4.85 6.77 3.47
N THR A 31 -4.42 6.11 4.54
CA THR A 31 -4.15 6.82 5.80
C THR A 31 -2.70 7.29 5.85
N ALA A 32 -2.46 8.48 6.40
CA ALA A 32 -1.12 9.05 6.58
C ALA A 32 -1.01 9.74 7.94
N TYR A 33 0.18 10.13 8.36
CA TYR A 33 0.33 11.02 9.52
C TYR A 33 -0.32 12.39 9.24
N GLY A 34 -0.41 13.23 10.28
CA GLY A 34 -1.03 14.55 10.21
C GLY A 34 -0.51 15.43 9.08
N THR A 35 -1.25 16.49 8.76
CA THR A 35 -1.02 17.39 7.62
C THR A 35 0.36 18.08 7.63
N THR A 36 1.00 18.17 8.79
CA THR A 36 2.35 18.74 8.97
C THR A 36 3.47 17.72 8.76
N SER A 37 3.15 16.45 8.53
CA SER A 37 4.14 15.38 8.31
C SER A 37 4.61 15.34 6.86
N SER A 38 5.87 14.93 6.67
CA SER A 38 6.42 14.66 5.33
C SER A 38 5.63 13.57 4.59
N GLY A 39 5.18 12.53 5.30
CA GLY A 39 4.38 11.45 4.72
C GLY A 39 3.03 11.93 4.17
N TYR A 40 2.40 12.91 4.81
CA TYR A 40 1.18 13.53 4.28
C TYR A 40 1.47 14.29 2.99
N ALA A 41 2.50 15.15 2.99
CA ALA A 41 2.90 15.92 1.80
C ALA A 41 3.26 15.00 0.61
N GLN A 42 4.00 13.92 0.87
CA GLN A 42 4.33 12.91 -0.14
C GLN A 42 3.06 12.22 -0.68
N SER A 43 2.10 11.89 0.20
CA SER A 43 0.84 11.28 -0.21
C SER A 43 0.03 12.20 -1.13
N ILE A 44 -0.02 13.50 -0.85
CA ILE A 44 -0.67 14.48 -1.72
C ILE A 44 0.01 14.57 -3.09
N ALA A 45 1.35 14.59 -3.13
CA ALA A 45 2.10 14.62 -4.38
C ALA A 45 1.86 13.37 -5.24
N ILE A 46 1.83 12.18 -4.61
CA ILE A 46 1.46 10.92 -5.28
C ILE A 46 0.04 11.01 -5.82
N GLY A 47 -0.91 11.54 -5.03
CA GLY A 47 -2.30 11.72 -5.45
C GLY A 47 -2.46 12.63 -6.67
N ALA A 48 -1.71 13.74 -6.72
CA ALA A 48 -1.70 14.63 -7.88
C ALA A 48 -1.19 13.91 -9.14
N MET A 49 -0.12 13.12 -9.02
CA MET A 49 0.43 12.33 -10.11
C MET A 49 -0.56 11.26 -10.60
N LEU A 50 -1.20 10.53 -9.67
CA LEU A 50 -2.21 9.52 -9.99
C LEU A 50 -3.41 10.11 -10.71
N LYS A 51 -3.88 11.29 -10.28
CA LYS A 51 -4.97 11.99 -10.94
C LYS A 51 -4.58 12.41 -12.36
N GLN A 52 -3.37 12.95 -12.53
CA GLN A 52 -2.89 13.43 -13.83
C GLN A 52 -2.66 12.30 -14.85
N LYS A 53 -2.06 11.18 -14.43
CA LYS A 53 -1.65 10.11 -15.35
C LYS A 53 -2.67 8.99 -15.53
N HIS A 54 -3.52 8.77 -14.53
CA HIS A 54 -4.41 7.61 -14.47
C HIS A 54 -5.86 7.96 -14.14
N ASP A 55 -6.20 9.25 -13.99
CA ASP A 55 -7.53 9.71 -13.55
C ASP A 55 -8.00 9.06 -12.23
N VAL A 56 -7.06 8.73 -11.35
CA VAL A 56 -7.32 8.13 -10.04
C VAL A 56 -7.29 9.19 -8.96
N GLU A 57 -8.34 9.26 -8.15
CA GLU A 57 -8.39 10.13 -6.99
C GLU A 57 -7.80 9.45 -5.76
N LEU A 58 -6.81 10.08 -5.13
CA LEU A 58 -6.23 9.61 -3.87
C LEU A 58 -6.75 10.44 -2.70
N ARG A 59 -7.60 9.83 -1.86
CA ARG A 59 -8.11 10.44 -0.63
C ARG A 59 -7.21 10.10 0.56
N VAL A 60 -6.62 11.12 1.17
CA VAL A 60 -5.76 10.96 2.35
C VAL A 60 -6.54 11.21 3.64
N ILE A 61 -6.51 10.25 4.58
CA ILE A 61 -7.07 10.40 5.93
C ILE A 61 -5.91 10.62 6.91
N PRO A 62 -5.77 11.81 7.50
CA PRO A 62 -4.71 12.08 8.47
C PRO A 62 -5.03 11.41 9.83
N GLY A 63 -4.03 10.74 10.41
CA GLY A 63 -4.06 10.18 11.75
C GLY A 63 -2.94 10.76 12.63
N LYS A 64 -3.13 10.69 13.95
CA LYS A 64 -2.19 11.25 14.93
C LYS A 64 -1.09 10.27 15.36
N ASN A 65 -1.34 8.97 15.19
CA ASN A 65 -0.44 7.88 15.59
C ASN A 65 -0.75 6.61 14.80
N ASP A 66 0.02 5.56 15.02
CA ASP A 66 -0.08 4.29 14.29
C ASP A 66 -1.43 3.59 14.47
N VAL A 67 -1.94 3.53 15.70
CA VAL A 67 -3.27 2.97 15.99
C VAL A 67 -4.38 3.69 15.21
N SER A 68 -4.41 5.03 15.27
CA SER A 68 -5.42 5.83 14.59
C SER A 68 -5.36 5.73 13.06
N ARG A 69 -4.19 5.41 12.48
CA ARG A 69 -4.02 5.19 11.03
C ARG A 69 -4.40 3.78 10.60
N MET A 70 -4.29 2.79 11.47
CA MET A 70 -4.68 1.41 11.18
C MET A 70 -6.18 1.16 11.41
N ILE A 71 -6.84 1.88 12.32
CA ILE A 71 -8.29 1.73 12.55
C ILE A 71 -9.13 1.89 11.27
N PRO A 72 -8.91 2.90 10.40
CA PRO A 72 -9.65 3.00 9.14
C PRO A 72 -9.44 1.80 8.22
N VAL A 73 -8.22 1.23 8.16
CA VAL A 73 -7.93 0.03 7.36
C VAL A 73 -8.66 -1.19 7.94
N ALA A 74 -8.55 -1.40 9.26
CA ALA A 74 -9.23 -2.48 9.97
C ALA A 74 -10.76 -2.43 9.80
N LYS A 75 -11.33 -1.21 9.77
CA LYS A 75 -12.77 -0.98 9.55
C LYS A 75 -13.17 -0.90 8.06
N LYS A 76 -12.26 -1.22 7.14
CA LYS A 76 -12.49 -1.15 5.68
C LYS A 76 -12.95 0.23 5.18
N ARG A 77 -12.54 1.30 5.88
CA ARG A 77 -12.78 2.71 5.53
C ARG A 77 -11.60 3.35 4.78
N ALA A 78 -10.44 2.69 4.79
CA ALA A 78 -9.29 3.01 3.97
C ALA A 78 -8.78 1.73 3.30
N HIS A 79 -8.22 1.88 2.10
CA HIS A 79 -7.67 0.78 1.32
C HIS A 79 -6.24 0.46 1.77
N LEU A 80 -5.46 1.50 2.08
CA LEU A 80 -4.05 1.40 2.39
C LEU A 80 -3.71 2.26 3.61
N CYS A 81 -2.58 1.94 4.25
CA CYS A 81 -1.91 2.85 5.17
C CYS A 81 -0.50 3.18 4.65
N ALA A 82 -0.13 4.46 4.63
CA ALA A 82 1.26 4.91 4.54
C ALA A 82 1.93 4.73 5.92
N CYS A 83 1.96 3.48 6.37
CA CYS A 83 2.43 3.04 7.67
C CYS A 83 3.86 2.50 7.56
N GLY A 84 4.62 2.65 8.65
CA GLY A 84 5.89 1.96 8.83
C GLY A 84 5.68 0.64 9.58
N ILE A 85 6.36 0.50 10.73
CA ILE A 85 6.34 -0.70 11.58
C ILE A 85 4.92 -1.12 12.02
N ALA A 86 3.98 -0.17 12.09
CA ALA A 86 2.58 -0.43 12.37
C ALA A 86 1.94 -1.51 11.46
N ALA A 87 2.37 -1.57 10.20
CA ALA A 87 1.90 -2.58 9.26
C ALA A 87 2.38 -3.99 9.64
N ALA A 88 3.63 -4.12 10.11
CA ALA A 88 4.19 -5.38 10.58
C ALA A 88 3.47 -5.88 11.85
N PHE A 89 3.30 -5.01 12.85
CA PHE A 89 2.57 -5.38 14.07
C PHE A 89 1.12 -5.78 13.80
N THR A 90 0.46 -5.08 12.87
CA THR A 90 -0.91 -5.45 12.47
C THR A 90 -0.95 -6.77 11.71
N GLN A 91 0.05 -7.06 10.88
CA GLN A 91 0.16 -8.32 10.14
C GLN A 91 0.41 -9.50 11.09
N GLU A 92 1.30 -9.33 12.07
CA GLU A 92 1.63 -10.35 13.08
C GLU A 92 0.54 -10.47 14.17
N GLY A 93 -0.37 -9.51 14.25
CA GLY A 93 -1.43 -9.49 15.27
C GLY A 93 -0.90 -9.23 16.69
N VAL A 94 0.25 -8.57 16.81
CA VAL A 94 0.89 -8.27 18.10
C VAL A 94 0.56 -6.86 18.57
N PHE A 95 0.65 -6.66 19.89
CA PHE A 95 0.30 -5.39 20.51
C PHE A 95 1.25 -4.26 20.09
N MET A 96 0.65 -3.10 19.86
CA MET A 96 1.33 -1.83 19.62
C MET A 96 1.08 -0.95 20.84
N PHE A 97 2.15 -0.60 21.56
CA PHE A 97 2.13 0.17 22.80
C PHE A 97 2.34 1.67 22.58
#